data_AF-A0A3N5EI54-F1
#
_entry.id   AF-A0A3N5EI54-F1
#
_cell.length_a   1.000
_cell.length_b   1.000
_cell.length_c   1.000
_cell.angle_alpha   90.00
_cell.angle_beta   90.00
_cell.angle_gamma   90.00
#
_symmetry.space_group_name_H-M   'P 1'
#
loop_
_entity.id
_entity.type
_entity.pdbx_description
1 polymer ?
#
loop_
_entity_poly.entity_id
_entity_poly.type
_entity_poly.pdbx_seq_one_letter_code
_entity_poly.pdbx_strand_id
1 'polypeptide(L)'
;MSQGSIKKRPWCPFCGLKVARATEAVTRKLTEFPVGNCQCGAVYSCDPTGHNIGAAMVETLVYACGENWDLAWELMPEDDYLTGRIENYDEVTHQVIDIKNIDGRPVRGVLYFVRLHADMSDLAKRLKDKKEARIPAGDDVLPEPERVVIEPAPDKKRLRQKATKQGVRQLVDNGDIDALVRLCFDDRKTLRLMQRLLYEPLDDNRWKIAWVIGQVSGRVASREPGQVSELLHRLFEACSDSAATPWGMVETIGCIISNRPDIFGAFTRYLLKYLGEDSTRVQVLWALAEIARKRPDLIRDTPFYNLFHFLQHPDPRVRGQIARLFGRIKATEVVLQLMSLNDDFAELTIWENGEIVRTTVAAEAAKAVTAIHGGQKV
;
A
#
# COMPACT_ATOMS: atom_id res chain seq x y z
N MET A 1 -7.53 -52.21 12.72
CA MET A 1 -6.26 -51.61 13.17
C MET A 1 -6.26 -50.14 12.78
N SER A 2 -6.43 -49.24 13.75
CA SER A 2 -6.35 -47.79 13.54
C SER A 2 -4.93 -47.43 13.11
N GLN A 3 -4.75 -46.87 11.91
CA GLN A 3 -3.47 -46.31 11.49
C GLN A 3 -3.07 -45.22 12.50
N GLY A 4 -2.06 -45.51 13.32
CA GLY A 4 -1.52 -44.53 14.26
C GLY A 4 -0.95 -43.35 13.47
N SER A 5 -1.42 -42.13 13.75
CA SER A 5 -0.92 -40.92 13.11
C SER A 5 0.58 -40.77 13.42
N ILE A 6 1.43 -40.78 12.41
CA ILE A 6 2.86 -40.51 12.58
C ILE A 6 3.02 -39.02 12.93
N LYS A 7 3.44 -38.73 14.17
CA LYS A 7 3.67 -37.36 14.68
C LYS A 7 5.13 -36.98 14.41
N LYS A 8 5.37 -35.99 13.56
CA LYS A 8 6.73 -35.50 13.23
C LYS A 8 6.95 -34.13 13.86
N ARG A 9 8.15 -33.85 14.36
CA ARG A 9 8.52 -32.47 14.73
C ARG A 9 8.72 -31.65 13.46
N PRO A 10 8.34 -30.37 13.42
CA PRO A 10 8.56 -29.52 12.26
C PRO A 10 10.06 -29.32 12.00
N TRP A 11 10.40 -29.16 10.73
CA TRP A 11 11.78 -29.04 10.24
C TRP A 11 11.92 -27.84 9.31
N CYS A 12 13.15 -27.41 9.07
CA CYS A 12 13.45 -26.43 8.04
C CYS A 12 13.56 -27.13 6.68
N PRO A 13 12.79 -26.72 5.65
CA PRO A 13 12.83 -27.36 4.34
C PRO A 13 14.18 -27.19 3.62
N PHE A 14 15.01 -26.22 4.04
CA PHE A 14 16.29 -25.92 3.40
C PHE A 14 17.48 -26.69 3.99
N CYS A 15 17.46 -27.03 5.28
CA CYS A 15 18.60 -27.68 5.94
C CYS A 15 18.23 -28.95 6.73
N GLY A 16 16.94 -29.30 6.79
CA GLY A 16 16.44 -30.50 7.46
C GLY A 16 16.50 -30.47 9.00
N LEU A 17 17.03 -29.40 9.60
CA LEU A 17 17.09 -29.25 11.06
C LEU A 17 15.70 -28.99 11.63
N LYS A 18 15.45 -29.50 12.85
CA LYS A 18 14.22 -29.21 13.59
C LYS A 18 14.17 -27.73 13.93
N VAL A 19 12.99 -27.13 13.78
CA VAL A 19 12.75 -25.72 14.12
C VAL A 19 12.05 -25.60 15.46
N ALA A 20 12.23 -24.46 16.12
CA ALA A 20 11.54 -24.15 17.36
C ALA A 20 10.09 -23.70 17.07
N ARG A 21 9.29 -23.53 18.13
CA ARG A 21 7.97 -22.91 18.00
C ARG A 21 8.15 -21.44 17.65
N ALA A 22 7.38 -20.96 16.68
CA ALA A 22 7.33 -19.54 16.36
C ALA A 22 6.79 -18.74 17.55
N THR A 23 7.32 -17.54 17.77
CA THR A 23 6.99 -16.66 18.90
C THR A 23 6.47 -15.32 18.38
N GLU A 24 5.69 -14.61 19.20
CA GLU A 24 5.35 -13.22 18.91
C GLU A 24 6.63 -12.38 18.78
N ALA A 25 6.69 -11.47 17.81
CA ALA A 25 7.82 -10.58 17.65
C ALA A 25 7.90 -9.57 18.82
N VAL A 26 9.11 -9.06 19.10
CA VAL A 26 9.40 -8.19 20.26
C VAL A 26 8.69 -6.83 20.16
N THR A 27 8.32 -6.39 18.96
CA THR A 27 7.64 -5.12 18.69
C THR A 27 6.29 -5.41 18.04
N ARG A 28 5.23 -5.51 18.86
CA ARG A 28 3.86 -5.80 18.39
C ARG A 28 3.36 -4.74 17.39
N LYS A 29 3.17 -5.10 16.12
CA LYS A 29 2.26 -4.42 15.19
C LYS A 29 0.95 -5.21 15.09
N LEU A 30 -0.15 -4.54 14.71
CA LEU A 30 -1.54 -5.00 14.89
C LEU A 30 -1.96 -6.25 14.09
N THR A 31 -1.05 -6.87 13.34
CA THR A 31 -1.27 -8.07 12.53
C THR A 31 0.03 -8.87 12.48
N GLU A 32 0.20 -9.91 13.31
CA GLU A 32 1.43 -10.70 13.24
C GLU A 32 1.15 -12.20 13.38
N PHE A 33 1.56 -12.95 12.36
CA PHE A 33 1.78 -14.38 12.51
C PHE A 33 3.00 -14.55 13.43
N PRO A 34 2.99 -15.50 14.38
CA PRO A 34 4.19 -15.83 15.12
C PRO A 34 5.33 -16.15 14.14
N VAL A 35 6.51 -15.60 14.38
CA VAL A 35 7.70 -15.77 13.54
C VAL A 35 8.81 -16.51 14.27
N GLY A 36 9.72 -17.10 13.52
CA GLY A 36 10.87 -17.81 14.06
C GLY A 36 12.03 -17.84 13.09
N ASN A 37 13.21 -18.16 13.63
CA ASN A 37 14.47 -18.21 12.89
C ASN A 37 15.03 -19.63 12.93
N CYS A 38 15.62 -20.06 11.81
CA CYS A 38 16.41 -21.28 11.70
C CYS A 38 17.89 -20.94 11.69
N GLN A 39 18.73 -21.82 12.22
CA GLN A 39 20.19 -21.64 12.29
C GLN A 39 20.86 -21.51 10.91
N CYS A 40 20.21 -22.00 9.84
CA CYS A 40 20.71 -21.85 8.48
C CYS A 40 20.43 -20.47 7.84
N GLY A 41 19.81 -19.55 8.60
CA GLY A 41 19.44 -18.21 8.14
C GLY A 41 18.04 -18.12 7.52
N ALA A 42 17.28 -19.22 7.48
CA ALA A 42 15.88 -19.18 7.07
C ALA A 42 14.98 -18.60 8.18
N VAL A 43 14.01 -17.80 7.79
CA VAL A 43 12.93 -17.28 8.65
C VAL A 43 11.66 -18.06 8.34
N TYR A 44 10.79 -18.21 9.33
CA TYR A 44 9.45 -18.76 9.12
C TYR A 44 8.38 -18.02 9.91
N SER A 45 7.16 -18.04 9.39
CA SER A 45 5.95 -17.66 10.12
C SER A 45 5.00 -18.84 10.27
N CYS A 46 4.09 -18.73 11.24
CA CYS A 46 3.08 -19.72 11.52
C CYS A 46 1.67 -19.16 11.28
N ASP A 47 0.93 -19.71 10.31
CA ASP A 47 -0.52 -19.54 10.21
C ASP A 47 -1.22 -20.75 10.82
N PRO A 48 -1.80 -20.64 12.03
CA PRO A 48 -2.47 -21.77 12.70
C PRO A 48 -3.73 -22.23 11.96
N THR A 49 -4.29 -21.38 11.10
CA THR A 49 -5.55 -21.64 10.39
C THR A 49 -5.34 -22.25 9.01
N GLY A 50 -4.20 -21.98 8.38
CA GLY A 50 -3.90 -22.33 6.99
C GLY A 50 -4.71 -21.58 5.93
N HIS A 51 -5.52 -20.59 6.32
CA HIS A 51 -6.37 -19.82 5.38
C HIS A 51 -5.72 -18.52 4.92
N ASN A 52 -4.69 -18.05 5.62
CA ASN A 52 -4.05 -16.76 5.42
C ASN A 52 -2.61 -16.90 4.93
N ILE A 53 -2.31 -17.97 4.20
CA ILE A 53 -0.95 -18.30 3.75
C ILE A 53 -0.33 -17.12 2.99
N GLY A 54 -1.06 -16.43 2.12
CA GLY A 54 -0.53 -15.27 1.39
C GLY A 54 -0.08 -14.12 2.31
N ALA A 55 -0.77 -13.88 3.41
CA ALA A 55 -0.36 -12.88 4.39
C ALA A 55 0.88 -13.36 5.18
N ALA A 56 0.90 -14.64 5.57
CA ALA A 56 2.05 -15.26 6.22
C ALA A 56 3.30 -15.21 5.32
N MET A 57 3.15 -15.40 4.01
CA MET A 57 4.25 -15.28 3.04
C MET A 57 4.89 -13.89 3.07
N VAL A 58 4.07 -12.85 2.89
CA VAL A 58 4.52 -11.46 2.86
C VAL A 58 5.21 -11.10 4.16
N GLU A 59 4.61 -11.46 5.28
CA GLU A 59 5.15 -11.16 6.61
C GLU A 59 6.50 -11.87 6.85
N THR A 60 6.61 -13.14 6.45
CA THR A 60 7.87 -13.88 6.56
C THR A 60 8.98 -13.22 5.74
N LEU A 61 8.66 -12.74 4.52
CA LEU A 61 9.63 -12.10 3.63
C LEU A 61 10.08 -10.74 4.17
N VAL A 62 9.16 -9.94 4.69
CA VAL A 62 9.46 -8.65 5.33
C VAL A 62 10.33 -8.84 6.56
N TYR A 63 10.00 -9.83 7.40
CA TYR A 63 10.82 -10.15 8.55
C TYR A 63 12.23 -10.61 8.15
N ALA A 64 12.33 -11.44 7.10
CA ALA A 64 13.61 -11.86 6.54
C ALA A 64 14.44 -10.67 6.01
N CYS A 65 13.77 -9.61 5.54
CA CYS A 65 14.37 -8.35 5.10
C CYS A 65 14.62 -7.35 6.25
N GLY A 66 14.49 -7.77 7.51
CA GLY A 66 14.78 -6.91 8.66
C GLY A 66 13.76 -5.78 8.85
N GLU A 67 12.46 -6.08 8.69
CA GLU A 67 11.36 -5.09 8.75
C GLU A 67 11.44 -4.02 7.63
N ASN A 68 12.17 -4.33 6.55
CA ASN A 68 12.25 -3.50 5.37
C ASN A 68 11.27 -4.00 4.30
N TRP A 69 10.10 -3.37 4.27
CA TRP A 69 9.05 -3.64 3.29
C TRP A 69 9.49 -3.35 1.86
N ASP A 70 10.25 -2.28 1.65
CA ASP A 70 10.69 -1.88 0.31
C ASP A 70 11.62 -2.93 -0.31
N LEU A 71 12.57 -3.41 0.48
CA LEU A 71 13.45 -4.49 0.04
C LEU A 71 12.65 -5.76 -0.24
N ALA A 72 11.78 -6.18 0.68
CA ALA A 72 10.99 -7.40 0.55
C ALA A 72 10.15 -7.47 -0.74
N TRP A 73 9.63 -6.33 -1.20
CA TRP A 73 8.83 -6.24 -2.43
C TRP A 73 9.67 -6.13 -3.71
N GLU A 74 10.97 -5.82 -3.61
CA GLU A 74 11.89 -5.79 -4.74
C GLU A 74 12.54 -7.16 -4.99
N LEU A 75 12.51 -8.06 -4.02
CA LEU A 75 13.07 -9.40 -4.16
C LEU A 75 12.15 -10.31 -4.99
N MET A 76 12.77 -11.06 -5.90
CA MET A 76 12.12 -12.08 -6.71
C MET A 76 12.30 -13.49 -6.11
N PRO A 77 11.25 -14.32 -6.06
CA PRO A 77 11.38 -15.71 -5.62
C PRO A 77 12.35 -16.47 -6.54
N GLU A 78 13.09 -17.42 -5.96
CA GLU A 78 14.15 -18.24 -6.57
C GLU A 78 15.42 -17.46 -6.93
N ASP A 79 15.29 -16.23 -7.45
CA ASP A 79 16.43 -15.38 -7.82
C ASP A 79 17.08 -14.69 -6.62
N ASP A 80 16.28 -14.19 -5.67
CA ASP A 80 16.75 -13.42 -4.50
C ASP A 80 16.51 -14.15 -3.17
N TYR A 81 15.51 -15.03 -3.13
CA TYR A 81 15.20 -15.84 -1.96
C TYR A 81 14.51 -17.15 -2.33
N LEU A 82 14.71 -18.16 -1.50
CA LEU A 82 14.04 -19.45 -1.59
C LEU A 82 12.83 -19.50 -0.66
N THR A 83 11.82 -20.25 -1.06
CA THR A 83 10.60 -20.45 -0.26
C THR A 83 10.42 -21.91 0.12
N GLY A 84 9.73 -22.15 1.23
CA GLY A 84 9.41 -23.50 1.68
C GLY A 84 8.14 -23.52 2.53
N ARG A 85 7.46 -24.65 2.58
CA ARG A 85 6.19 -24.77 3.30
C ARG A 85 6.06 -26.13 3.97
N ILE A 86 5.50 -26.12 5.17
CA ILE A 86 5.06 -27.31 5.88
C ILE A 86 3.58 -27.14 6.19
N GLU A 87 2.78 -28.09 5.71
CA GLU A 87 1.34 -28.17 5.96
C GLU A 87 1.01 -29.11 7.12
N ASN A 88 -0.25 -29.09 7.54
CA ASN A 88 -0.78 -29.95 8.60
C ASN A 88 0.01 -29.79 9.90
N TYR A 89 0.46 -28.57 10.16
CA TYR A 89 1.13 -28.18 11.38
C TYR A 89 0.09 -27.86 12.45
N ASP A 90 0.22 -28.50 13.61
CA ASP A 90 -0.51 -28.15 14.83
C ASP A 90 0.36 -27.28 15.72
N GLU A 91 -0.09 -26.04 15.92
CA GLU A 91 0.60 -25.06 16.72
C GLU A 91 0.61 -25.42 18.22
N VAL A 92 -0.45 -26.08 18.71
CA VAL A 92 -0.59 -26.39 20.14
C VAL A 92 0.46 -27.41 20.58
N THR A 93 0.60 -28.50 19.82
CA THR A 93 1.56 -29.55 20.12
C THR A 93 2.92 -29.38 19.45
N HIS A 94 3.05 -28.38 18.57
CA HIS A 94 4.24 -28.12 17.76
C HIS A 94 4.68 -29.36 16.96
N GLN A 95 3.73 -29.93 16.20
CA GLN A 95 3.91 -31.16 15.43
C GLN A 95 3.29 -31.06 14.05
N VAL A 96 3.85 -31.79 13.09
CA VAL A 96 3.32 -32.02 11.76
C VAL A 96 2.64 -33.38 11.75
N ILE A 97 1.39 -33.41 11.31
CA ILE A 97 0.51 -34.58 11.42
C ILE A 97 0.09 -35.02 10.01
N ASP A 98 0.33 -36.30 9.68
CA ASP A 98 0.03 -36.83 8.34
C ASP A 98 -1.49 -36.92 8.06
N ILE A 99 -2.30 -37.07 9.12
CA ILE A 99 -3.76 -37.08 9.04
C ILE A 99 -4.26 -35.68 9.41
N LYS A 100 -5.02 -35.03 8.52
CA LYS A 100 -5.56 -33.66 8.70
C LYS A 100 -6.50 -33.46 9.90
N ASN A 101 -6.61 -34.45 10.78
CA ASN A 101 -7.40 -34.44 12.02
C ASN A 101 -6.59 -35.07 13.16
N ILE A 102 -6.61 -34.44 14.33
CA ILE A 102 -6.11 -34.99 15.60
C ILE A 102 -7.22 -34.86 16.65
N ASP A 103 -7.57 -35.96 17.32
CA ASP A 103 -8.58 -35.98 18.39
C ASP A 103 -9.91 -35.28 18.04
N GLY A 104 -10.35 -35.39 16.77
CA GLY A 104 -11.58 -34.76 16.26
C GLY A 104 -11.44 -33.29 15.83
N ARG A 105 -10.28 -32.66 16.04
CA ARG A 105 -9.96 -31.30 15.56
C ARG A 105 -9.24 -31.35 14.21
N PRO A 106 -9.66 -30.55 13.21
CA PRO A 106 -8.91 -30.42 11.97
C PRO A 106 -7.60 -29.65 12.17
N VAL A 107 -6.51 -30.20 11.64
CA VAL A 107 -5.17 -29.60 11.66
C VAL A 107 -4.88 -29.09 10.26
N ARG A 108 -4.85 -27.77 10.12
CA ARG A 108 -4.64 -27.07 8.84
C ARG A 108 -3.53 -26.03 8.90
N GLY A 109 -2.84 -25.91 10.03
CA GLY A 109 -1.81 -24.90 10.18
C GLY A 109 -0.68 -25.08 9.18
N VAL A 110 -0.04 -23.98 8.84
CA VAL A 110 1.06 -23.91 7.88
C VAL A 110 2.21 -23.17 8.52
N LEU A 111 3.41 -23.74 8.42
CA LEU A 111 4.65 -23.00 8.59
C LEU A 111 5.17 -22.60 7.21
N TYR A 112 5.34 -21.31 6.98
CA TYR A 112 5.88 -20.78 5.75
C TYR A 112 7.29 -20.28 5.98
N PHE A 113 8.22 -20.65 5.10
CA PHE A 113 9.65 -20.38 5.22
C PHE A 113 10.14 -19.51 4.08
N VAL A 114 11.04 -18.58 4.42
CA VAL A 114 11.81 -17.75 3.47
C VAL A 114 13.28 -17.86 3.84
N ARG A 115 14.15 -18.03 2.84
CA ARG A 115 15.60 -17.93 3.00
C ARG A 115 16.17 -17.01 1.93
N LEU A 116 16.68 -15.85 2.33
CA LEU A 116 17.38 -14.96 1.41
C LEU A 116 18.68 -15.60 0.93
N HIS A 117 19.08 -15.32 -0.31
CA HIS A 117 20.44 -15.59 -0.76
C HIS A 117 21.45 -14.71 0.00
N ALA A 118 22.72 -15.12 0.00
CA ALA A 118 23.76 -14.50 0.83
C ALA A 118 23.86 -12.98 0.63
N ASP A 119 23.89 -12.53 -0.64
CA ASP A 119 24.03 -11.12 -1.00
C ASP A 119 22.84 -10.28 -0.51
N MET A 120 21.63 -10.83 -0.59
CA MET A 120 20.40 -10.16 -0.13
C MET A 120 20.27 -10.18 1.40
N SER A 121 20.74 -11.24 2.05
CA SER A 121 20.81 -11.29 3.52
C SER A 121 21.76 -10.22 4.07
N ASP A 122 22.92 -10.03 3.43
CA ASP A 122 23.89 -9.02 3.84
C ASP A 122 23.40 -7.60 3.55
N LEU A 123 22.70 -7.39 2.43
CA LEU A 123 22.03 -6.12 2.14
C LEU A 123 20.95 -5.79 3.19
N ALA A 124 20.09 -6.75 3.52
CA ALA A 124 19.04 -6.60 4.53
C ALA A 124 19.62 -6.21 5.89
N LYS A 125 20.69 -6.89 6.34
CA LYS A 125 21.39 -6.55 7.59
C LYS A 125 21.95 -5.13 7.58
N ARG A 126 22.68 -4.75 6.52
CA ARG A 126 23.25 -3.39 6.40
C ARG A 126 22.19 -2.30 6.44
N LEU A 127 21.04 -2.53 5.80
CA LEU A 127 19.93 -1.58 5.80
C LEU A 127 19.26 -1.49 7.17
N LYS A 128 19.09 -2.63 7.86
CA LYS A 128 18.59 -2.66 9.23
C LYS A 128 19.52 -1.92 10.20
N ASP A 129 20.81 -2.20 10.17
CA ASP A 129 21.80 -1.56 11.04
C ASP A 129 21.86 -0.03 10.80
N LYS A 130 21.76 0.41 9.53
CA LYS A 130 21.66 1.85 9.20
C LYS A 130 20.37 2.49 9.72
N LYS A 131 19.26 1.75 9.73
CA LYS A 131 17.97 2.23 10.24
C LYS A 131 18.02 2.36 11.76
N GLU A 132 18.56 1.37 12.46
CA GLU A 132 18.73 1.37 13.92
C GLU A 132 19.75 2.44 14.36
N ALA A 133 20.83 2.66 13.61
CA ALA A 133 21.80 3.73 13.87
C ALA A 133 21.28 5.15 13.59
N ARG A 134 20.20 5.29 12.80
CA ARG A 134 19.56 6.56 12.45
C ARG A 134 18.41 6.96 13.37
N ILE A 135 18.07 6.16 14.38
CA ILE A 135 17.07 6.53 15.40
C ILE A 135 17.83 7.20 16.55
N PRO A 136 17.85 8.55 16.69
CA PRO A 136 18.24 9.16 17.95
C PRO A 136 17.13 8.87 18.96
N ALA A 137 17.50 8.68 20.23
CA ALA A 137 16.55 8.71 21.34
C ALA A 137 15.94 10.12 21.43
N GLY A 138 14.83 10.34 20.72
CA GLY A 138 14.08 11.58 20.73
C GLY A 138 12.61 11.27 20.59
N ASP A 139 11.84 11.65 21.61
CA ASP A 139 10.37 11.55 21.71
C ASP A 139 9.69 12.51 20.72
N ASP A 140 9.91 12.34 19.42
CA ASP A 140 9.01 12.91 18.43
C ASP A 140 7.78 12.02 18.34
N VAL A 141 6.73 12.46 19.03
CA VAL A 141 5.39 11.89 18.98
C VAL A 141 4.92 11.92 17.52
N LEU A 142 5.16 10.82 16.81
CA LEU A 142 4.45 10.53 15.56
C LEU A 142 2.95 10.65 15.87
N PRO A 143 2.17 11.41 15.07
CA PRO A 143 0.74 11.51 15.30
C PRO A 143 0.15 10.09 15.40
N GLU A 144 -0.65 9.84 16.44
CA GLU A 144 -1.24 8.52 16.67
C GLU A 144 -1.84 8.00 15.35
N PRO A 145 -1.47 6.80 14.89
CA PRO A 145 -1.98 6.28 13.65
C PRO A 145 -3.51 6.22 13.74
N GLU A 146 -4.16 6.97 12.84
CA GLU A 146 -5.61 6.98 12.67
C GLU A 146 -6.10 5.52 12.69
N ARG A 147 -6.87 5.13 13.71
CA ARG A 147 -7.29 3.73 13.89
C ARG A 147 -8.11 3.31 12.67
N VAL A 148 -7.48 2.54 11.78
CA VAL A 148 -8.11 2.09 10.53
C VAL A 148 -9.32 1.22 10.87
N VAL A 149 -10.51 1.66 10.46
CA VAL A 149 -11.75 0.89 10.65
C VAL A 149 -11.70 -0.33 9.73
N ILE A 150 -11.72 -1.52 10.31
CA ILE A 150 -11.75 -2.77 9.55
C ILE A 150 -13.19 -3.03 9.10
N GLU A 151 -13.39 -3.27 7.80
CA GLU A 151 -14.72 -3.61 7.27
C GLU A 151 -15.29 -4.86 7.97
N PRO A 152 -16.59 -4.88 8.30
CA PRO A 152 -17.21 -6.07 8.87
C PRO A 152 -17.09 -7.24 7.91
N ALA A 153 -16.81 -8.43 8.44
CA ALA A 153 -16.77 -9.63 7.62
C ALA A 153 -18.16 -9.84 6.97
N PRO A 154 -18.23 -10.15 5.67
CA PRO A 154 -19.49 -10.51 5.02
C PRO A 154 -20.21 -11.63 5.76
N ASP A 155 -21.54 -11.53 5.91
CA ASP A 155 -22.33 -12.62 6.47
C ASP A 155 -22.15 -13.89 5.61
N LYS A 156 -21.73 -14.98 6.25
CA LYS A 156 -21.51 -16.29 5.61
C LYS A 156 -22.77 -16.84 4.95
N LYS A 157 -23.95 -16.41 5.38
CA LYS A 157 -25.25 -16.85 4.82
C LYS A 157 -25.75 -15.98 3.67
N ARG A 158 -25.09 -14.86 3.35
CA ARG A 158 -25.56 -13.97 2.28
C ARG A 158 -25.37 -14.62 0.91
N LEU A 159 -26.33 -14.39 0.01
CA LEU A 159 -26.21 -14.80 -1.39
C LEU A 159 -25.20 -13.89 -2.09
N ARG A 160 -24.10 -14.48 -2.59
CA ARG A 160 -23.07 -13.74 -3.33
C ARG A 160 -23.63 -13.21 -4.64
N GLN A 161 -23.41 -11.93 -4.90
CA GLN A 161 -23.81 -11.29 -6.15
C GLN A 161 -22.66 -11.33 -7.17
N LYS A 162 -23.00 -11.58 -8.45
CA LYS A 162 -22.02 -11.49 -9.55
C LYS A 162 -21.95 -10.07 -10.09
N ALA A 163 -20.75 -9.59 -10.36
CA ALA A 163 -20.54 -8.26 -10.90
C ALA A 163 -20.86 -8.21 -12.41
N THR A 164 -21.82 -7.38 -12.79
CA THR A 164 -22.19 -7.10 -14.19
C THR A 164 -21.69 -5.73 -14.61
N LYS A 165 -21.43 -5.53 -15.92
CA LYS A 165 -20.95 -4.23 -16.44
C LYS A 165 -21.92 -3.10 -16.11
N GLN A 166 -23.22 -3.33 -16.36
CA GLN A 166 -24.27 -2.35 -16.12
C GLN A 166 -24.47 -2.07 -14.62
N GLY A 167 -24.49 -3.12 -13.78
CA GLY A 167 -24.64 -2.96 -12.34
C GLY A 167 -23.48 -2.17 -11.73
N VAL A 168 -22.24 -2.51 -12.07
CA VAL A 168 -21.06 -1.75 -11.57
C VAL A 168 -21.09 -0.30 -12.04
N ARG A 169 -21.44 -0.04 -13.31
CA ARG A 169 -21.55 1.35 -13.81
C ARG A 169 -22.60 2.14 -13.04
N GLN A 170 -23.79 1.58 -12.84
CA GLN A 170 -24.87 2.25 -12.10
C GLN A 170 -24.47 2.56 -10.65
N LEU A 171 -23.80 1.63 -9.96
CA LEU A 171 -23.32 1.86 -8.60
C LEU A 171 -22.25 2.94 -8.53
N VAL A 172 -21.33 2.98 -9.51
CA VAL A 172 -20.29 4.04 -9.60
C VAL A 172 -20.91 5.40 -9.91
N ASP A 173 -21.86 5.47 -10.85
CA ASP A 173 -22.55 6.71 -11.23
C ASP A 173 -23.31 7.31 -10.04
N ASN A 174 -23.99 6.44 -9.27
CA ASN A 174 -24.70 6.78 -8.05
C ASN A 174 -23.78 7.08 -6.85
N GLY A 175 -22.49 6.75 -6.93
CA GLY A 175 -21.55 6.89 -5.81
C GLY A 175 -21.86 5.96 -4.63
N ASP A 176 -22.48 4.80 -4.88
CA ASP A 176 -22.86 3.84 -3.84
C ASP A 176 -21.65 3.00 -3.39
N ILE A 177 -20.80 3.61 -2.56
CA ILE A 177 -19.56 3.00 -2.06
C ILE A 177 -19.86 1.72 -1.27
N ASP A 178 -20.92 1.71 -0.45
CA ASP A 178 -21.28 0.54 0.38
C ASP A 178 -21.64 -0.68 -0.48
N ALA A 179 -22.47 -0.49 -1.50
CA ALA A 179 -22.81 -1.57 -2.42
C ALA A 179 -21.59 -2.04 -3.21
N LEU A 180 -20.72 -1.13 -3.65
CA LEU A 180 -19.48 -1.48 -4.37
C LEU A 180 -18.50 -2.28 -3.50
N VAL A 181 -18.30 -1.90 -2.24
CA VAL A 181 -17.47 -2.64 -1.28
C VAL A 181 -18.05 -4.04 -1.06
N ARG A 182 -19.37 -4.14 -0.85
CA ARG A 182 -20.04 -5.44 -0.70
C ARG A 182 -19.85 -6.31 -1.96
N LEU A 183 -20.01 -5.73 -3.14
CA LEU A 183 -19.86 -6.44 -4.41
C LEU A 183 -18.41 -6.85 -4.67
N CYS A 184 -17.41 -6.09 -4.22
CA CYS A 184 -16.00 -6.48 -4.29
C CYS A 184 -15.72 -7.77 -3.49
N PHE A 185 -16.30 -7.90 -2.30
CA PHE A 185 -16.19 -9.13 -1.50
C PHE A 185 -16.96 -10.31 -2.12
N ASP A 186 -18.03 -10.05 -2.87
CA ASP A 186 -18.76 -11.12 -3.56
C ASP A 186 -18.08 -11.56 -4.87
N ASP A 187 -17.55 -10.63 -5.65
CA ASP A 187 -16.94 -10.89 -6.95
C ASP A 187 -15.74 -9.96 -7.20
N ARG A 188 -14.55 -10.56 -7.28
CA ARG A 188 -13.29 -9.82 -7.49
C ARG A 188 -13.25 -9.07 -8.82
N LYS A 189 -14.10 -9.45 -9.77
CA LYS A 189 -14.25 -8.79 -11.07
C LYS A 189 -14.72 -7.34 -10.94
N THR A 190 -15.35 -6.96 -9.82
CA THR A 190 -15.88 -5.60 -9.57
C THR A 190 -14.83 -4.53 -9.80
N LEU A 191 -13.64 -4.63 -9.18
CA LEU A 191 -12.56 -3.65 -9.37
C LEU A 191 -12.08 -3.58 -10.83
N ARG A 192 -12.08 -4.69 -11.56
CA ARG A 192 -11.75 -4.69 -13.00
C ARG A 192 -12.81 -3.97 -13.83
N LEU A 193 -14.08 -4.13 -13.47
CA LEU A 193 -15.18 -3.43 -14.14
C LEU A 193 -15.17 -1.93 -13.83
N MET A 194 -14.82 -1.54 -12.60
CA MET A 194 -14.64 -0.13 -12.24
C MET A 194 -13.46 0.48 -13.00
N GLN A 195 -12.31 -0.20 -13.07
CA GLN A 195 -11.14 0.27 -13.84
C GLN A 195 -11.49 0.54 -15.31
N ARG A 196 -12.36 -0.27 -15.93
CA ARG A 196 -12.79 -0.05 -17.32
C ARG A 196 -13.55 1.26 -17.53
N LEU A 197 -14.15 1.82 -16.49
CA LEU A 197 -14.87 3.09 -16.56
C LEU A 197 -13.91 4.28 -16.63
N LEU A 198 -12.62 4.12 -16.32
CA LEU A 198 -11.61 5.18 -16.41
C LEU A 198 -11.36 5.68 -17.84
N TYR A 199 -11.86 4.97 -18.86
CA TYR A 199 -11.86 5.40 -20.26
C TYR A 199 -13.08 6.28 -20.61
N GLU A 200 -13.72 6.91 -19.63
CA GLU A 200 -14.81 7.86 -19.86
C GLU A 200 -14.27 9.11 -20.59
N PRO A 201 -14.93 9.62 -21.66
CA PRO A 201 -14.39 10.74 -22.44
C PRO A 201 -14.27 12.06 -21.65
N LEU A 202 -15.20 12.29 -20.71
CA LEU A 202 -15.24 13.51 -19.91
C LEU A 202 -14.26 13.42 -18.73
N ASP A 203 -13.37 14.40 -18.60
CA ASP A 203 -12.34 14.44 -17.55
C ASP A 203 -12.94 14.40 -16.14
N ASP A 204 -13.93 15.25 -15.87
CA ASP A 204 -14.62 15.32 -14.57
C ASP A 204 -15.22 13.97 -14.15
N ASN A 205 -15.75 13.20 -15.11
CA ASN A 205 -16.27 11.87 -14.82
C ASN A 205 -15.14 10.89 -14.49
N ARG A 206 -14.00 10.94 -15.19
CA ARG A 206 -12.83 10.10 -14.90
C ARG A 206 -12.31 10.35 -13.49
N TRP A 207 -12.23 11.61 -13.08
CA TRP A 207 -11.84 11.98 -11.71
C TRP A 207 -12.84 11.47 -10.66
N LYS A 208 -14.14 11.62 -10.91
CA LYS A 208 -15.18 11.06 -10.02
C LYS A 208 -15.03 9.55 -9.88
N ILE A 209 -14.81 8.84 -10.99
CA ILE A 209 -14.60 7.39 -11.00
C ILE A 209 -13.34 7.01 -10.22
N ALA A 210 -12.22 7.72 -10.45
CA ALA A 210 -10.97 7.51 -9.72
C ALA A 210 -11.15 7.71 -8.20
N TRP A 211 -11.90 8.74 -7.80
CA TRP A 211 -12.26 8.98 -6.40
C TRP A 211 -13.09 7.84 -5.81
N VAL A 212 -14.15 7.40 -6.50
CA VAL A 212 -14.97 6.25 -6.09
C VAL A 212 -14.12 4.99 -5.93
N ILE A 213 -13.23 4.70 -6.90
CA ILE A 213 -12.31 3.56 -6.81
C ILE A 213 -11.41 3.69 -5.58
N GLY A 214 -10.89 4.87 -5.27
CA GLY A 214 -10.09 5.13 -4.08
C GLY A 214 -10.83 4.81 -2.78
N GLN A 215 -12.06 5.32 -2.64
CA GLN A 215 -12.89 5.10 -1.46
C GLN A 215 -13.22 3.61 -1.26
N VAL A 216 -13.62 2.92 -2.35
CA VAL A 216 -13.90 1.48 -2.32
C VAL A 216 -12.64 0.69 -1.98
N SER A 217 -11.51 1.02 -2.63
CA SER A 217 -10.23 0.34 -2.43
C SER A 217 -9.72 0.49 -1.00
N GLY A 218 -9.89 1.66 -0.40
CA GLY A 218 -9.47 1.90 0.98
C GLY A 218 -10.17 0.98 1.98
N ARG A 219 -11.49 0.80 1.78
CA ARG A 219 -12.35 -0.07 2.59
C ARG A 219 -12.10 -1.55 2.30
N VAL A 220 -12.04 -1.97 1.03
CA VAL A 220 -11.76 -3.36 0.64
C VAL A 220 -10.39 -3.82 1.15
N ALA A 221 -9.37 -2.96 1.09
CA ALA A 221 -8.02 -3.28 1.54
C ALA A 221 -7.92 -3.54 3.06
N SER A 222 -8.94 -3.22 3.85
CA SER A 222 -8.97 -3.58 5.28
C SER A 222 -9.16 -5.09 5.51
N ARG A 223 -9.63 -5.83 4.49
CA ARG A 223 -9.87 -7.28 4.54
C ARG A 223 -9.14 -8.04 3.43
N GLU A 224 -9.22 -7.56 2.20
CA GLU A 224 -8.62 -8.20 1.02
C GLU A 224 -7.60 -7.26 0.32
N PRO A 225 -6.50 -6.86 0.99
CA PRO A 225 -5.51 -5.93 0.41
C PRO A 225 -4.90 -6.45 -0.89
N GLY A 226 -4.76 -7.77 -1.04
CA GLY A 226 -4.24 -8.39 -2.27
C GLY A 226 -5.06 -8.06 -3.52
N GLN A 227 -6.40 -7.94 -3.40
CA GLN A 227 -7.25 -7.59 -4.55
C GLN A 227 -7.02 -6.14 -5.02
N VAL A 228 -6.72 -5.24 -4.09
CA VAL A 228 -6.43 -3.83 -4.37
C VAL A 228 -4.99 -3.66 -4.87
N SER A 229 -4.04 -4.45 -4.34
CA SER A 229 -2.66 -4.51 -4.85
C SER A 229 -2.65 -4.92 -6.33
N GLU A 230 -3.43 -5.93 -6.71
CA GLU A 230 -3.59 -6.37 -8.10
C GLU A 230 -4.21 -5.28 -9.00
N LEU A 231 -5.07 -4.42 -8.46
CA LEU A 231 -5.55 -3.24 -9.18
C LEU A 231 -4.40 -2.22 -9.38
N LEU A 232 -3.65 -1.89 -8.32
CA LEU A 232 -2.51 -0.98 -8.40
C LEU A 232 -1.47 -1.43 -9.42
N HIS A 233 -1.06 -2.70 -9.41
CA HIS A 233 -0.11 -3.24 -10.39
C HIS A 233 -0.59 -3.05 -11.83
N ARG A 234 -1.85 -3.40 -12.11
CA ARG A 234 -2.42 -3.22 -13.45
C ARG A 234 -2.54 -1.75 -13.86
N LEU A 235 -2.74 -0.83 -12.91
CA LEU A 235 -2.73 0.62 -13.19
C LEU A 235 -1.31 1.10 -13.53
N PHE A 236 -0.29 0.69 -12.77
CA PHE A 236 1.11 1.04 -13.06
C PHE A 236 1.60 0.45 -14.38
N GLU A 237 1.24 -0.80 -14.67
CA GLU A 237 1.54 -1.46 -15.94
C GLU A 237 0.89 -0.70 -17.10
N ALA A 238 -0.40 -0.35 -16.98
CA ALA A 238 -1.10 0.44 -17.98
C ALA A 238 -0.52 1.85 -18.17
N CYS A 239 0.03 2.47 -17.12
CA CYS A 239 0.75 3.74 -17.24
C CYS A 239 2.11 3.64 -17.94
N SER A 240 2.69 2.44 -17.97
CA SER A 240 4.02 2.19 -18.55
C SER A 240 3.95 1.66 -19.98
N ASP A 241 2.76 1.24 -20.42
CA ASP A 241 2.51 0.78 -21.79
C ASP A 241 2.42 1.98 -22.73
N SER A 242 3.42 2.12 -23.61
CA SER A 242 3.48 3.19 -24.63
C SER A 242 2.31 3.17 -25.63
N ALA A 243 1.60 2.04 -25.77
CA ALA A 243 0.43 1.93 -26.63
C ALA A 243 -0.89 2.30 -25.91
N ALA A 244 -0.84 2.50 -24.58
CA ALA A 244 -1.99 2.86 -23.77
C ALA A 244 -1.99 4.36 -23.43
N THR A 245 -3.17 4.96 -23.39
CA THR A 245 -3.33 6.30 -22.81
C THR A 245 -3.74 6.16 -21.34
N PRO A 246 -2.96 6.68 -20.37
CA PRO A 246 -3.17 6.43 -18.94
C PRO A 246 -4.29 7.28 -18.33
N TRP A 247 -5.39 7.48 -19.05
CA TRP A 247 -6.51 8.31 -18.61
C TRP A 247 -7.12 7.82 -17.30
N GLY A 248 -7.14 8.69 -16.29
CA GLY A 248 -7.70 8.38 -14.98
C GLY A 248 -6.87 7.41 -14.14
N MET A 249 -5.76 6.87 -14.67
CA MET A 249 -4.99 5.82 -14.01
C MET A 249 -4.10 6.39 -12.90
N VAL A 250 -3.39 7.48 -13.17
CA VAL A 250 -2.51 8.15 -12.19
C VAL A 250 -3.34 8.74 -11.04
N GLU A 251 -4.47 9.35 -11.37
CA GLU A 251 -5.46 9.87 -10.43
C GLU A 251 -5.99 8.74 -9.53
N THR A 252 -6.32 7.59 -10.13
CA THR A 252 -6.77 6.40 -9.39
C THR A 252 -5.69 5.87 -8.46
N ILE A 253 -4.43 5.78 -8.90
CA ILE A 253 -3.30 5.38 -8.06
C ILE A 253 -3.17 6.34 -6.86
N GLY A 254 -3.18 7.65 -7.11
CA GLY A 254 -3.15 8.67 -6.05
C GLY A 254 -4.29 8.53 -5.04
N CYS A 255 -5.51 8.32 -5.54
CA CYS A 255 -6.69 8.04 -4.73
C CYS A 255 -6.54 6.78 -3.86
N ILE A 256 -6.04 5.67 -4.40
CA ILE A 256 -5.87 4.43 -3.64
C ILE A 256 -4.81 4.59 -2.55
N ILE A 257 -3.64 5.12 -2.91
CA ILE A 257 -2.52 5.29 -1.96
C ILE A 257 -2.89 6.28 -0.86
N SER A 258 -3.52 7.42 -1.19
CA SER A 258 -3.92 8.42 -0.19
C SER A 258 -5.01 7.93 0.78
N ASN A 259 -5.83 6.96 0.38
CA ASN A 259 -6.82 6.33 1.26
C ASN A 259 -6.18 5.31 2.22
N ARG A 260 -5.17 4.55 1.78
CA ARG A 260 -4.47 3.53 2.58
C ARG A 260 -2.94 3.62 2.46
N PRO A 261 -2.32 4.73 2.90
CA PRO A 261 -0.87 4.91 2.80
C PRO A 261 -0.12 4.01 3.80
N ASP A 262 -0.81 3.44 4.78
CA ASP A 262 -0.31 2.40 5.69
C ASP A 262 -0.01 1.08 4.98
N ILE A 263 -0.79 0.71 3.96
CA ILE A 263 -0.55 -0.50 3.15
C ILE A 263 0.22 -0.15 1.87
N PHE A 264 -0.22 0.88 1.15
CA PHE A 264 0.24 1.17 -0.21
C PHE A 264 1.25 2.32 -0.28
N GLY A 265 1.68 2.88 0.86
CA GLY A 265 2.56 4.06 0.89
C GLY A 265 3.88 3.86 0.15
N ALA A 266 4.44 2.65 0.16
CA ALA A 266 5.66 2.31 -0.58
C ALA A 266 5.54 2.59 -2.09
N PHE A 267 4.33 2.48 -2.67
CA PHE A 267 4.11 2.73 -4.10
C PHE A 267 4.24 4.20 -4.50
N THR A 268 4.24 5.14 -3.54
CA THR A 268 4.34 6.58 -3.79
C THR A 268 5.56 6.93 -4.65
N ARG A 269 6.71 6.29 -4.39
CA ARG A 269 7.96 6.55 -5.14
C ARG A 269 7.85 6.23 -6.63
N TYR A 270 7.00 5.27 -7.01
CA TYR A 270 6.85 4.89 -8.42
C TYR A 270 6.08 5.92 -9.23
N LEU A 271 5.26 6.78 -8.59
CA LEU A 271 4.58 7.88 -9.27
C LEU A 271 5.58 8.88 -9.88
N LEU A 272 6.76 9.04 -9.28
CA LEU A 272 7.80 9.96 -9.75
C LEU A 272 8.29 9.61 -11.17
N LYS A 273 8.17 8.35 -11.60
CA LYS A 273 8.54 7.91 -12.95
C LYS A 273 7.71 8.61 -14.03
N TYR A 274 6.48 9.01 -13.72
CA TYR A 274 5.56 9.64 -14.67
C TYR A 274 5.55 11.17 -14.57
N LEU A 275 6.43 11.77 -13.77
CA LEU A 275 6.49 13.22 -13.59
C LEU A 275 7.10 13.94 -14.82
N GLY A 276 7.96 13.24 -15.55
CA GLY A 276 8.64 13.78 -16.74
C GLY A 276 7.70 14.05 -17.90
N GLU A 277 6.60 13.31 -18.02
CA GLU A 277 5.66 13.40 -19.14
C GLU A 277 4.62 14.50 -18.91
N ASP A 278 4.45 15.40 -19.89
CA ASP A 278 3.51 16.54 -19.79
C ASP A 278 2.07 16.09 -19.53
N SER A 279 1.67 14.94 -20.09
CA SER A 279 0.31 14.40 -20.03
C SER A 279 -0.07 13.86 -18.65
N THR A 280 0.91 13.52 -17.80
CA THR A 280 0.70 12.94 -16.46
C THR A 280 1.27 13.79 -15.32
N ARG A 281 2.11 14.79 -15.63
CA ARG A 281 2.80 15.61 -14.63
C ARG A 281 1.86 16.23 -13.60
N VAL A 282 0.76 16.85 -14.05
CA VAL A 282 -0.23 17.49 -13.17
C VAL A 282 -0.89 16.46 -12.24
N GLN A 283 -1.25 15.29 -12.79
CA GLN A 283 -1.87 14.18 -12.07
C GLN A 283 -0.92 13.59 -11.02
N VAL A 284 0.36 13.45 -11.34
CA VAL A 284 1.39 12.99 -10.40
C VAL A 284 1.54 13.98 -9.26
N LEU A 285 1.70 15.27 -9.54
CA LEU A 285 1.84 16.30 -8.51
C LEU A 285 0.60 16.36 -7.60
N TRP A 286 -0.59 16.25 -8.19
CA TRP A 286 -1.84 16.14 -7.44
C TRP A 286 -1.84 14.89 -6.53
N ALA A 287 -1.48 13.72 -7.07
CA ALA A 287 -1.48 12.46 -6.32
C ALA A 287 -0.49 12.51 -5.14
N LEU A 288 0.71 13.05 -5.36
CA LEU A 288 1.70 13.25 -4.29
C LEU A 288 1.15 14.20 -3.21
N ALA A 289 0.45 15.26 -3.60
CA ALA A 289 -0.18 16.16 -2.65
C ALA A 289 -1.26 15.44 -1.83
N GLU A 290 -2.10 14.59 -2.44
CA GLU A 290 -3.09 13.79 -1.72
C GLU A 290 -2.49 12.82 -0.70
N ILE A 291 -1.41 12.15 -1.08
CA ILE A 291 -0.70 11.22 -0.19
C ILE A 291 -0.06 11.98 0.97
N ALA A 292 0.58 13.11 0.68
CA ALA A 292 1.25 13.96 1.66
C ALA A 292 0.31 14.51 2.75
N ARG A 293 -1.01 14.55 2.51
CA ARG A 293 -1.99 14.98 3.52
C ARG A 293 -1.97 14.10 4.77
N LYS A 294 -1.79 12.78 4.59
CA LYS A 294 -1.74 11.80 5.70
C LYS A 294 -0.32 11.39 6.04
N ARG A 295 0.55 11.27 5.03
CA ARG A 295 1.93 10.76 5.16
C ARG A 295 2.91 11.67 4.41
N PRO A 296 3.17 12.89 4.93
CA PRO A 296 4.12 13.82 4.30
C PRO A 296 5.55 13.29 4.27
N ASP A 297 5.89 12.39 5.20
CA ASP A 297 7.16 11.68 5.29
C ASP A 297 7.49 10.90 4.00
N LEU A 298 6.49 10.25 3.38
CA LEU A 298 6.68 9.48 2.14
C LEU A 298 7.19 10.33 0.96
N ILE A 299 6.97 11.64 0.99
CA ILE A 299 7.47 12.57 -0.01
C ILE A 299 8.77 13.21 0.48
N ARG A 300 8.88 13.56 1.76
CA ARG A 300 10.11 14.13 2.36
C ARG A 300 11.32 13.21 2.22
N ASP A 301 11.10 11.90 2.25
CA ASP A 301 12.16 10.90 2.10
C ASP A 301 12.62 10.73 0.63
N THR A 302 11.94 11.38 -0.32
CA THR A 302 12.37 11.43 -1.72
C THR A 302 13.24 12.65 -2.00
N PRO A 303 13.97 12.71 -3.13
CA PRO A 303 14.67 13.91 -3.61
C PRO A 303 13.75 15.10 -3.97
N PHE A 304 12.86 15.53 -3.06
CA PHE A 304 11.80 16.50 -3.33
C PHE A 304 12.33 17.90 -3.71
N TYR A 305 13.59 18.21 -3.39
CA TYR A 305 14.27 19.43 -3.85
C TYR A 305 14.36 19.52 -5.38
N ASN A 306 14.37 18.39 -6.07
CA ASN A 306 14.32 18.36 -7.53
C ASN A 306 13.01 18.95 -8.08
N LEU A 307 11.97 19.11 -7.25
CA LEU A 307 10.68 19.65 -7.66
C LEU A 307 10.61 21.18 -7.59
N PHE A 308 11.62 21.86 -7.03
CA PHE A 308 11.56 23.32 -6.78
C PHE A 308 11.34 24.13 -8.07
N HIS A 309 11.95 23.68 -9.17
CA HIS A 309 11.84 24.35 -10.47
C HIS A 309 10.39 24.39 -11.00
N PHE A 310 9.51 23.50 -10.55
CA PHE A 310 8.11 23.50 -10.97
C PHE A 310 7.31 24.72 -10.48
N LEU A 311 7.80 25.45 -9.46
CA LEU A 311 7.20 26.72 -9.04
C LEU A 311 7.28 27.80 -10.12
N GLN A 312 8.16 27.65 -11.10
CA GLN A 312 8.32 28.58 -12.23
C GLN A 312 7.83 27.99 -13.56
N HIS A 313 7.15 26.83 -13.51
CA HIS A 313 6.67 26.15 -14.72
C HIS A 313 5.63 27.00 -15.47
N PRO A 314 5.59 27.03 -16.82
CA PRO A 314 4.65 27.86 -17.58
C PRO A 314 3.17 27.50 -17.35
N ASP A 315 2.86 26.22 -17.13
CA ASP A 315 1.49 25.77 -16.82
C ASP A 315 1.10 26.11 -15.36
N PRO A 316 0.04 26.92 -15.13
CA PRO A 316 -0.42 27.28 -13.79
C PRO A 316 -0.90 26.09 -12.96
N ARG A 317 -1.39 25.02 -13.61
CA ARG A 317 -1.82 23.80 -12.91
C ARG A 317 -0.62 23.13 -12.24
N VAL A 318 0.55 23.14 -12.88
CA VAL A 318 1.78 22.61 -12.32
C VAL A 318 2.24 23.46 -11.13
N ARG A 319 2.27 24.79 -11.28
CA ARG A 319 2.66 25.72 -10.20
C ARG A 319 1.75 25.62 -8.98
N GLY A 320 0.43 25.58 -9.17
CA GLY A 320 -0.52 25.46 -8.07
C GLY A 320 -0.45 24.09 -7.38
N GLN A 321 -0.34 22.98 -8.12
CA GLN A 321 -0.22 21.65 -7.49
C GLN A 321 1.10 21.48 -6.73
N ILE A 322 2.22 22.01 -7.24
CA ILE A 322 3.49 21.92 -6.51
C ILE A 322 3.48 22.81 -5.26
N ALA A 323 2.89 24.00 -5.32
CA ALA A 323 2.70 24.84 -4.14
C ALA A 323 1.90 24.09 -3.06
N ARG A 324 0.80 23.46 -3.47
CA ARG A 324 -0.06 22.63 -2.61
C ARG A 324 0.70 21.44 -2.01
N LEU A 325 1.53 20.75 -2.79
CA LEU A 325 2.41 19.68 -2.30
C LEU A 325 3.38 20.20 -1.23
N PHE A 326 4.10 21.29 -1.50
CA PHE A 326 5.08 21.88 -0.57
C PHE A 326 4.44 22.34 0.73
N GLY A 327 3.24 22.90 0.68
CA GLY A 327 2.45 23.21 1.87
C GLY A 327 2.16 21.98 2.72
N ARG A 328 1.71 20.88 2.09
CA ARG A 328 1.36 19.62 2.77
C ARG A 328 2.56 18.93 3.41
N ILE A 329 3.74 18.98 2.78
CA ILE A 329 4.98 18.46 3.37
C ILE A 329 5.68 19.47 4.29
N LYS A 330 5.10 20.66 4.50
CA LYS A 330 5.66 21.77 5.30
C LYS A 330 7.07 22.18 4.89
N ALA A 331 7.37 22.23 3.59
CA ALA A 331 8.71 22.51 3.07
C ALA A 331 9.14 23.97 3.36
N THR A 332 9.89 24.17 4.46
CA THR A 332 10.42 25.48 4.88
C THR A 332 11.44 26.04 3.89
N GLU A 333 12.09 25.17 3.12
CA GLU A 333 13.17 25.48 2.19
C GLU A 333 12.71 26.27 0.95
N VAL A 334 11.39 26.28 0.68
CA VAL A 334 10.79 26.92 -0.51
C VAL A 334 9.89 28.11 -0.18
N VAL A 335 9.87 28.57 1.08
CA VAL A 335 8.94 29.63 1.52
C VAL A 335 9.12 30.91 0.71
N LEU A 336 10.36 31.34 0.44
CA LEU A 336 10.63 32.53 -0.37
C LEU A 336 10.11 32.39 -1.80
N GLN A 337 10.28 31.21 -2.40
CA GLN A 337 9.81 30.90 -3.73
C GLN A 337 8.27 30.85 -3.78
N LEU A 338 7.63 30.30 -2.75
CA LEU A 338 6.16 30.32 -2.61
C LEU A 338 5.62 31.75 -2.46
N MET A 339 6.28 32.59 -1.66
CA MET A 339 5.89 34.00 -1.49
C MET A 339 5.98 34.79 -2.80
N SER A 340 6.89 34.43 -3.71
CA SER A 340 7.00 35.06 -5.02
C SER A 340 5.78 34.81 -5.93
N LEU A 341 4.94 33.82 -5.61
CA LEU A 341 3.71 33.49 -6.34
C LEU A 341 2.47 34.24 -5.84
N ASN A 342 2.60 35.14 -4.87
CA ASN A 342 1.45 35.82 -4.25
C ASN A 342 0.63 36.69 -5.22
N ASP A 343 1.25 37.13 -6.32
CA ASP A 343 0.60 37.92 -7.39
C ASP A 343 0.27 37.06 -8.64
N ASP A 344 0.44 35.74 -8.56
CA ASP A 344 0.08 34.83 -9.65
C ASP A 344 -1.41 34.44 -9.59
N PHE A 345 -2.26 35.28 -10.18
CA PHE A 345 -3.71 35.07 -10.21
C PHE A 345 -4.17 34.09 -11.30
N ALA A 346 -3.26 33.35 -11.95
CA ALA A 346 -3.65 32.36 -12.93
C ALA A 346 -4.56 31.29 -12.29
N GLU A 347 -5.70 31.04 -12.93
CA GLU A 347 -6.70 30.09 -12.44
C GLU A 347 -6.24 28.64 -12.66
N LEU A 348 -6.58 27.78 -11.70
CA LEU A 348 -6.50 26.34 -11.85
C LEU A 348 -7.69 25.66 -11.19
N THR A 349 -8.00 24.48 -11.72
CA THR A 349 -8.99 23.57 -11.15
C THR A 349 -8.26 22.44 -10.44
N ILE A 350 -8.60 22.21 -9.17
CA ILE A 350 -8.08 21.10 -8.37
C ILE A 350 -9.20 20.19 -7.95
N TRP A 351 -8.88 18.91 -7.75
CA TRP A 351 -9.78 17.94 -7.13
C TRP A 351 -9.42 17.78 -5.65
N GLU A 352 -10.38 17.96 -4.76
CA GLU A 352 -10.17 17.82 -3.32
C GLU A 352 -11.37 17.15 -2.67
N ASN A 353 -11.14 16.07 -1.93
CA ASN A 353 -12.18 15.26 -1.27
C ASN A 353 -13.33 14.80 -2.20
N GLY A 354 -13.07 14.64 -3.50
CA GLY A 354 -14.08 14.22 -4.49
C GLY A 354 -14.86 15.36 -5.13
N GLU A 355 -14.50 16.61 -4.82
CA GLU A 355 -15.12 17.81 -5.37
C GLU A 355 -14.15 18.61 -6.23
N ILE A 356 -14.71 19.31 -7.21
CA ILE A 356 -13.99 20.24 -8.07
C ILE A 356 -13.92 21.59 -7.38
N VAL A 357 -12.70 22.08 -7.13
CA VAL A 357 -12.44 23.38 -6.53
C VAL A 357 -11.70 24.26 -7.53
N ARG A 358 -12.28 25.42 -7.84
CA ARG A 358 -11.60 26.48 -8.60
C ARG A 358 -10.81 27.37 -7.66
N THR A 359 -9.55 27.62 -8.00
CA THR A 359 -8.60 28.38 -7.17
C THR A 359 -7.60 29.10 -8.07
N THR A 360 -6.65 29.81 -7.47
CA THR A 360 -5.54 30.47 -8.18
C THR A 360 -4.20 29.98 -7.64
N VAL A 361 -3.12 30.17 -8.41
CA VAL A 361 -1.76 29.84 -7.95
C VAL A 361 -1.42 30.61 -6.67
N ALA A 362 -1.73 31.90 -6.61
CA ALA A 362 -1.58 32.75 -5.43
C ALA A 362 -2.32 32.20 -4.20
N ALA A 363 -3.57 31.74 -4.38
CA ALA A 363 -4.35 31.19 -3.27
C ALA A 363 -3.73 29.88 -2.73
N GLU A 364 -3.26 28.97 -3.60
CA GLU A 364 -2.58 27.74 -3.17
C GLU A 364 -1.21 28.03 -2.54
N ALA A 365 -0.47 29.01 -3.04
CA ALA A 365 0.79 29.46 -2.44
C ALA A 365 0.59 30.05 -1.04
N ALA A 366 -0.44 30.90 -0.87
CA ALA A 366 -0.79 31.46 0.44
C ALA A 366 -1.20 30.38 1.45
N LYS A 367 -2.01 29.39 1.03
CA LYS A 367 -2.34 28.21 1.85
C LYS A 367 -1.07 27.44 2.24
N ALA A 368 -0.15 27.25 1.29
CA ALA A 368 1.10 26.53 1.53
C ALA A 368 1.99 27.24 2.55
N VAL A 369 2.21 28.55 2.41
CA VAL A 369 2.97 29.36 3.36
C VAL A 369 2.34 29.30 4.75
N THR A 370 1.01 29.42 4.83
CA THR A 370 0.27 29.31 6.10
C THR A 370 0.45 27.95 6.76
N ALA A 371 0.40 26.87 5.97
CA ALA A 371 0.60 25.51 6.47
C ALA A 371 2.03 25.27 6.98
N ILE A 372 3.04 25.85 6.32
CA ILE A 372 4.45 25.76 6.72
C ILE A 372 4.69 26.49 8.05
N HIS A 373 4.11 27.69 8.23
CA HIS A 373 4.24 28.47 9.47
C HIS A 373 3.30 28.03 10.61
N GLY A 374 2.62 26.88 10.47
CA GLY A 374 1.78 26.34 11.54
C GLY A 374 0.48 27.11 11.80
N GLY A 375 -0.05 27.81 10.79
CA GLY A 375 -1.33 28.54 10.90
C GLY A 375 -1.24 29.94 11.53
N GLN A 376 -0.04 30.44 11.85
CA GLN A 376 0.14 31.86 12.11
C GLN A 376 0.03 32.62 10.79
N LYS A 377 -1.01 33.46 10.66
CA LYS A 377 -1.12 34.41 9.55
C LYS A 377 0.11 35.32 9.58
N VAL A 378 0.82 35.37 8.45
CA VAL A 378 1.85 36.38 8.18
C VAL A 378 1.19 37.74 8.04
#